data_AF-A0A419WAE4-F1
#
_entry.id   AF-A0A419WAE4-F1
#
_cell.length_a   1.000
_cell.length_b   1.000
_cell.length_c   1.000
_cell.angle_alpha   90.00
_cell.angle_beta   90.00
_cell.angle_gamma   90.00
#
_symmetry.space_group_name_H-M   'P 1'
#
loop_
_entity.id
_entity.type
_entity.pdbx_description
1 polymer ?
#
loop_
_entity_poly.entity_id
_entity_poly.type
_entity_poly.pdbx_seq_one_letter_code
_entity_poly.pdbx_strand_id
1 'polypeptide(L)'
;MILRILKTNQAYHFITIPVIVLILWFRAYIHPAAFPFYAGENQMLFFRPFVQLTEWSVLASNAVNLLLVLALAFIILRLNTSYSFIRIRTFLPSNIFVLIVSGLTTLHSLHPVYFGAVFLLLSINRIFGAYESQKANSNAFDAGFYLGLGSLFYFNLIFYFPIVWIGFILIRKNPEWRNFALPLIGIAIPWLYAFAYYFFTDSIPELGHAISQSFATSNNFFSANINFQIYLGLLVFLTLLGSFFLISQLDEKKVSSRKYFQIFFLIFLFSVAILIFIPSASQELLVIMAIPLTFLFSNYLIFMRMQFWGNLFVYLLIAMVIYMQFV
;
A
#
# COMPACT_ATOMS: atom_id res chain seq x y z
N MET A 1 17.97 -9.18 -19.31
CA MET A 1 17.89 -8.07 -20.28
C MET A 1 16.83 -7.04 -19.87
N ILE A 2 15.63 -7.49 -19.45
CA ILE A 2 14.55 -6.63 -18.92
C ILE A 2 14.93 -5.90 -17.63
N LEU A 3 15.64 -6.55 -16.68
CA LEU A 3 16.07 -5.88 -15.45
C LEU A 3 16.96 -4.66 -15.72
N ARG A 4 17.76 -4.68 -16.80
CA ARG A 4 18.61 -3.54 -17.18
C ARG A 4 17.77 -2.34 -17.61
N ILE A 5 16.66 -2.58 -18.31
CA ILE A 5 15.69 -1.57 -18.73
C ILE A 5 14.96 -1.01 -17.49
N LEU A 6 14.50 -1.87 -16.57
CA LEU A 6 13.80 -1.39 -15.37
C LEU A 6 14.71 -0.63 -14.38
N LYS A 7 16.02 -0.89 -14.42
CA LYS A 7 17.00 -0.19 -13.59
C LYS A 7 17.33 1.21 -14.10
N THR A 8 17.11 1.53 -15.38
CA THR A 8 17.51 2.83 -15.93
C THR A 8 16.72 4.00 -15.34
N ASN A 9 17.34 5.17 -15.31
CA ASN A 9 16.75 6.41 -14.82
C ASN A 9 16.46 7.37 -15.98
N GLN A 10 15.70 6.91 -16.98
CA GLN A 10 15.35 7.70 -18.15
C GLN A 10 13.89 8.20 -18.08
N ALA A 11 13.64 9.37 -18.67
CA ALA A 11 12.33 10.03 -18.62
C ALA A 11 11.19 9.21 -19.28
N TYR A 12 11.52 8.31 -20.21
CA TYR A 12 10.51 7.44 -20.83
C TYR A 12 9.82 6.51 -19.80
N HIS A 13 10.41 6.28 -18.61
CA HIS A 13 9.78 5.45 -17.59
C HIS A 13 8.50 6.02 -17.00
N PHE A 14 8.28 7.34 -17.10
CA PHE A 14 6.99 7.94 -16.77
C PHE A 14 5.86 7.43 -17.68
N ILE A 15 6.18 7.03 -18.91
CA ILE A 15 5.26 6.43 -19.87
C ILE A 15 5.20 4.91 -19.68
N THR A 16 6.31 4.25 -19.32
CA THR A 16 6.31 2.78 -19.16
C THR A 16 5.39 2.31 -18.04
N ILE A 17 5.28 3.06 -16.93
CA ILE A 17 4.43 2.66 -15.80
C ILE A 17 2.96 2.54 -16.23
N PRO A 18 2.32 3.58 -16.83
CA PRO A 18 0.98 3.45 -17.41
C PRO A 18 0.85 2.32 -18.43
N VAL A 19 1.82 2.17 -19.34
CA VAL A 19 1.77 1.13 -20.37
C VAL A 19 1.81 -0.27 -19.76
N ILE A 20 2.64 -0.52 -18.74
CA ILE A 20 2.70 -1.81 -18.05
C ILE A 20 1.37 -2.12 -17.36
N VAL A 21 0.76 -1.15 -16.67
CA VAL A 21 -0.56 -1.34 -16.04
C VAL A 21 -1.62 -1.69 -17.09
N LEU A 22 -1.68 -0.93 -18.18
CA LEU A 22 -2.63 -1.17 -19.27
C LEU A 22 -2.45 -2.54 -19.92
N ILE A 23 -1.21 -2.98 -20.13
CA ILE A 23 -0.92 -4.30 -20.71
C ILE A 23 -1.28 -5.42 -19.73
N LEU A 24 -0.89 -5.32 -18.46
CA LEU A 24 -1.10 -6.41 -17.49
C LEU A 24 -2.55 -6.56 -17.07
N TRP A 25 -3.32 -5.46 -17.07
CA TRP A 25 -4.72 -5.46 -16.66
C TRP A 25 -5.68 -5.62 -17.86
N PHE A 26 -5.15 -6.01 -19.04
CA PHE A 26 -5.94 -6.09 -20.26
C PHE A 26 -7.24 -6.91 -20.09
N ARG A 27 -7.18 -8.02 -19.35
CA ARG A 27 -8.33 -8.88 -19.09
C ARG A 27 -9.42 -8.18 -18.28
N ALA A 28 -9.05 -7.33 -17.32
CA ALA A 28 -10.01 -6.56 -16.53
C ALA A 28 -10.77 -5.50 -17.35
N TYR A 29 -10.24 -5.10 -18.52
CA TYR A 29 -10.98 -4.22 -19.45
C TYR A 29 -11.89 -5.01 -20.39
N ILE A 30 -11.47 -6.20 -20.83
CA ILE A 30 -12.25 -7.05 -21.76
C ILE A 30 -13.38 -7.77 -21.03
N HIS A 31 -13.11 -8.26 -19.82
CA HIS A 31 -14.05 -8.98 -18.96
C HIS A 31 -14.13 -8.29 -17.59
N PRO A 32 -14.77 -7.11 -17.52
CA PRO A 32 -14.90 -6.38 -16.26
C PRO A 32 -15.78 -7.15 -15.28
N ALA A 33 -15.21 -7.48 -14.12
CA ALA A 33 -15.92 -8.11 -13.00
C ALA A 33 -16.03 -7.12 -11.84
N ALA A 34 -17.19 -7.10 -11.18
CA ALA A 34 -17.38 -6.28 -9.98
C ALA A 34 -16.75 -6.97 -8.76
N PHE A 35 -16.24 -6.16 -7.82
CA PHE A 35 -15.75 -6.70 -6.55
C PHE A 35 -16.93 -7.17 -5.68
N PRO A 36 -16.89 -8.40 -5.14
CA PRO A 36 -17.88 -8.87 -4.19
C PRO A 36 -17.58 -8.31 -2.78
N PHE A 37 -18.01 -7.07 -2.52
CA PHE A 37 -17.86 -6.44 -1.20
C PHE A 37 -18.53 -7.28 -0.10
N TYR A 38 -17.87 -7.43 1.04
CA TYR A 38 -18.56 -7.95 2.23
C TYR A 38 -19.46 -6.85 2.84
N ALA A 39 -20.36 -7.25 3.74
CA ALA A 39 -21.27 -6.31 4.39
C ALA A 39 -20.49 -5.17 5.08
N GLY A 40 -20.84 -3.91 4.79
CA GLY A 40 -20.23 -2.74 5.43
C GLY A 40 -18.97 -2.19 4.76
N GLU A 41 -18.30 -2.96 3.90
CA GLU A 41 -17.06 -2.52 3.23
C GLU A 41 -17.28 -1.32 2.30
N ASN A 42 -18.40 -1.31 1.57
CA ASN A 42 -18.77 -0.22 0.67
C ASN A 42 -19.49 0.95 1.36
N GLN A 43 -19.74 0.85 2.68
CA GLN A 43 -20.57 1.80 3.43
C GLN A 43 -19.76 2.91 4.11
N MET A 44 -18.42 2.83 4.06
CA MET A 44 -17.53 3.84 4.62
C MET A 44 -17.78 5.22 4.01
N LEU A 45 -17.81 6.25 4.86
CA LEU A 45 -18.30 7.60 4.53
C LEU A 45 -17.71 8.17 3.25
N PHE A 46 -16.38 8.12 3.09
CA PHE A 46 -15.72 8.69 1.91
C PHE A 46 -15.61 7.74 0.74
N PHE A 47 -15.80 6.44 0.96
CA PHE A 47 -15.78 5.46 -0.12
C PHE A 47 -17.14 5.35 -0.83
N ARG A 48 -18.25 5.44 -0.08
CA ARG A 48 -19.63 5.33 -0.60
C ARG A 48 -19.91 6.20 -1.84
N PRO A 49 -19.50 7.49 -1.91
CA PRO A 49 -19.73 8.32 -3.10
C PRO A 49 -19.03 7.78 -4.37
N PHE A 50 -17.87 7.15 -4.23
CA PHE A 50 -17.15 6.57 -5.38
C PHE A 50 -17.82 5.30 -5.89
N VAL A 51 -18.40 4.50 -4.99
CA VAL A 51 -19.21 3.34 -5.37
C VAL A 51 -20.44 3.81 -6.13
N GLN A 52 -21.21 4.76 -5.58
CA GLN A 52 -22.38 5.34 -6.25
C GLN A 52 -22.05 5.97 -7.61
N LEU A 53 -20.91 6.67 -7.70
CA LEU A 53 -20.44 7.25 -8.95
C LEU A 53 -20.01 6.20 -9.98
N THR A 54 -19.75 4.95 -9.60
CA THR A 54 -19.29 3.90 -10.53
C THR A 54 -20.28 2.76 -10.72
N GLU A 55 -21.43 2.80 -10.03
CA GLU A 55 -22.53 1.83 -10.15
C GLU A 55 -23.08 1.69 -11.57
N TRP A 56 -23.00 2.76 -12.39
CA TRP A 56 -23.50 2.74 -13.77
C TRP A 56 -22.64 1.89 -14.73
N SER A 57 -21.38 1.60 -14.38
CA SER A 57 -20.51 0.76 -15.22
C SER A 57 -19.36 0.15 -14.44
N VAL A 58 -19.24 -1.19 -14.53
CA VAL A 58 -18.09 -1.93 -13.98
C VAL A 58 -16.77 -1.46 -14.61
N LEU A 59 -16.78 -1.04 -15.88
CA LEU A 59 -15.60 -0.48 -16.53
C LEU A 59 -15.16 0.85 -15.89
N ALA A 60 -16.12 1.68 -15.47
CA ALA A 60 -15.82 2.93 -14.78
C ALA A 60 -15.16 2.69 -13.41
N SER A 61 -15.66 1.69 -12.67
CA SER A 61 -15.04 1.21 -11.43
C SER A 61 -13.57 0.78 -11.64
N ASN A 62 -13.32 -0.05 -12.65
CA ASN A 62 -11.96 -0.49 -13.01
C ASN A 62 -11.07 0.69 -13.44
N ALA A 63 -11.62 1.66 -14.17
CA ALA A 63 -10.87 2.85 -14.61
C ALA A 63 -10.48 3.75 -13.43
N VAL A 64 -11.36 3.97 -12.45
CA VAL A 64 -11.03 4.69 -11.22
C VAL A 64 -9.93 3.94 -10.45
N ASN A 65 -10.04 2.63 -10.34
CA ASN A 65 -9.03 1.82 -9.66
C ASN A 65 -7.65 1.87 -10.34
N LEU A 66 -7.63 1.81 -11.67
CA LEU A 66 -6.42 1.99 -12.48
C LEU A 66 -5.74 3.34 -12.16
N LEU A 67 -6.51 4.43 -12.13
CA LEU A 67 -5.98 5.75 -11.78
C LEU A 67 -5.38 5.77 -10.37
N LEU A 68 -6.00 5.08 -9.40
CA LEU A 68 -5.45 4.94 -8.05
C LEU A 68 -4.14 4.14 -8.04
N VAL A 69 -4.04 3.05 -8.79
CA VAL A 69 -2.79 2.27 -8.90
C VAL A 69 -1.68 3.09 -9.54
N LEU A 70 -1.98 3.89 -10.57
CA LEU A 70 -1.01 4.83 -11.14
C LEU A 70 -0.58 5.88 -10.13
N ALA A 71 -1.52 6.48 -9.40
CA ALA A 71 -1.21 7.45 -8.35
C ALA A 71 -0.29 6.83 -7.29
N LEU A 72 -0.57 5.62 -6.82
CA LEU A 72 0.27 4.88 -5.88
C LEU A 72 1.67 4.62 -6.43
N ALA A 73 1.78 4.15 -7.68
CA ALA A 73 3.06 3.91 -8.33
C ALA A 73 3.90 5.19 -8.41
N PHE A 74 3.29 6.33 -8.75
CA PHE A 74 3.98 7.62 -8.79
C PHE A 74 4.34 8.16 -7.40
N ILE A 75 3.51 7.94 -6.38
CA ILE A 75 3.84 8.30 -5.00
C ILE A 75 5.03 7.46 -4.50
N ILE A 76 5.06 6.16 -4.79
CA ILE A 76 6.18 5.26 -4.47
C ILE A 76 7.46 5.73 -5.17
N LEU A 77 7.38 6.09 -6.44
CA LEU A 77 8.50 6.66 -7.19
C LEU A 77 9.01 7.95 -6.52
N ARG A 78 8.09 8.88 -6.21
CA ARG A 78 8.42 10.14 -5.54
C ARG A 78 9.10 9.89 -4.20
N LEU A 79 8.58 9.00 -3.37
CA LEU A 79 9.18 8.61 -2.10
C LEU A 79 10.61 8.09 -2.30
N ASN A 80 10.81 7.21 -3.28
CA ASN A 80 12.14 6.68 -3.61
C ASN A 80 13.12 7.79 -3.97
N THR A 81 12.69 8.76 -4.79
CA THR A 81 13.54 9.89 -5.20
C THR A 81 13.83 10.88 -4.07
N SER A 82 12.85 11.15 -3.20
CA SER A 82 12.99 12.14 -2.12
C SER A 82 13.87 11.63 -0.98
N TYR A 83 13.69 10.38 -0.57
CA TYR A 83 14.37 9.83 0.62
C TYR A 83 15.55 8.90 0.28
N SER A 84 15.75 8.59 -1.01
CA SER A 84 16.86 7.77 -1.50
C SER A 84 17.04 6.47 -0.70
N PHE A 85 15.94 5.72 -0.47
CA PHE A 85 15.97 4.43 0.25
C PHE A 85 16.96 3.46 -0.39
N ILE A 86 16.97 3.49 -1.72
CA ILE A 86 17.90 2.82 -2.61
C ILE A 86 18.94 3.87 -3.00
N ARG A 87 20.23 3.53 -2.86
CA ARG A 87 21.33 4.46 -3.14
C ARG A 87 21.38 4.98 -4.58
N ILE A 88 20.68 4.32 -5.50
CA ILE A 88 20.68 4.63 -6.93
C ILE A 88 19.29 5.13 -7.32
N ARG A 89 19.23 6.21 -8.12
CA ARG A 89 17.97 6.67 -8.72
C ARG A 89 17.47 5.65 -9.72
N THR A 90 16.25 5.16 -9.52
CA THR A 90 15.66 4.13 -10.37
C THR A 90 14.14 4.15 -10.28
N PHE A 91 13.49 3.69 -11.36
CA PHE A 91 12.05 3.47 -11.43
C PHE A 91 11.66 2.03 -11.02
N LEU A 92 12.62 1.20 -10.59
CA LEU A 92 12.34 -0.19 -10.25
C LEU A 92 11.24 -0.35 -9.17
N PRO A 93 11.20 0.45 -8.08
CA PRO A 93 10.13 0.35 -7.09
C PRO A 93 8.74 0.48 -7.68
N SER A 94 8.44 1.54 -8.43
CA SER A 94 7.09 1.73 -8.98
C SER A 94 6.68 0.59 -9.93
N ASN A 95 7.61 0.06 -10.72
CA ASN A 95 7.33 -1.07 -11.62
C ASN A 95 7.10 -2.38 -10.84
N ILE A 96 7.88 -2.65 -9.79
CA ILE A 96 7.68 -3.84 -8.94
C ILE A 96 6.36 -3.76 -8.19
N PHE A 97 5.97 -2.57 -7.69
CA PHE A 97 4.66 -2.37 -7.07
C PHE A 97 3.52 -2.72 -8.02
N VAL A 98 3.56 -2.18 -9.24
CA VAL A 98 2.56 -2.48 -10.28
C VAL A 98 2.51 -3.98 -10.56
N LEU A 99 3.67 -4.64 -10.67
CA LEU A 99 3.70 -6.08 -10.91
C LEU A 99 3.08 -6.89 -9.77
N ILE A 100 3.39 -6.57 -8.50
CA ILE A 100 2.81 -7.27 -7.34
C ILE A 100 1.28 -7.09 -7.30
N VAL A 101 0.80 -5.86 -7.48
CA VAL A 101 -0.64 -5.56 -7.45
C VAL A 101 -1.35 -6.18 -8.66
N SER A 102 -0.69 -6.25 -9.81
CA SER A 102 -1.28 -6.87 -11.02
C SER A 102 -1.57 -8.35 -10.84
N GLY A 103 -0.84 -9.07 -9.96
CA GLY A 103 -1.15 -10.46 -9.63
C GLY A 103 -2.42 -10.66 -8.79
N LEU A 104 -2.98 -9.58 -8.22
CA LEU A 104 -4.21 -9.59 -7.42
C LEU A 104 -5.42 -9.32 -8.31
N THR A 105 -5.79 -10.28 -9.17
CA THR A 105 -6.82 -10.12 -10.22
C THR A 105 -8.19 -9.70 -9.71
N THR A 106 -8.58 -10.19 -8.53
CA THR A 106 -9.82 -9.81 -7.84
C THR A 106 -9.85 -8.33 -7.47
N LEU A 107 -8.70 -7.70 -7.25
CA LEU A 107 -8.58 -6.30 -6.85
C LEU A 107 -8.36 -5.35 -8.03
N HIS A 108 -8.54 -5.81 -9.27
CA HIS A 108 -8.51 -4.92 -10.44
C HIS A 108 -9.74 -4.00 -10.49
N SER A 109 -10.82 -4.36 -9.81
CA SER A 109 -11.99 -3.51 -9.57
C SER A 109 -11.82 -2.56 -8.39
N LEU A 110 -12.64 -1.51 -8.34
CA LEU A 110 -12.59 -0.49 -7.30
C LEU A 110 -12.67 -1.10 -5.90
N HIS A 111 -11.68 -0.80 -5.08
CA HIS A 111 -11.60 -1.27 -3.70
C HIS A 111 -11.16 -0.13 -2.76
N PRO A 112 -11.73 0.00 -1.54
CA PRO A 112 -11.37 1.06 -0.60
C PRO A 112 -9.89 1.04 -0.20
N VAL A 113 -9.25 -0.13 -0.21
CA VAL A 113 -7.84 -0.31 0.17
C VAL A 113 -6.88 0.58 -0.63
N TYR A 114 -7.18 0.87 -1.89
CA TYR A 114 -6.31 1.70 -2.73
C TYR A 114 -6.29 3.16 -2.26
N PHE A 115 -7.44 3.70 -1.85
CA PHE A 115 -7.50 5.00 -1.19
C PHE A 115 -6.74 4.96 0.14
N GLY A 116 -6.95 3.91 0.94
CA GLY A 116 -6.24 3.71 2.19
C GLY A 116 -4.71 3.70 2.00
N ALA A 117 -4.22 3.00 0.97
CA ALA A 117 -2.81 2.95 0.61
C ALA A 117 -2.25 4.31 0.19
N VAL A 118 -3.03 5.15 -0.52
CA VAL A 118 -2.61 6.51 -0.89
C VAL A 118 -2.36 7.33 0.38
N PHE A 119 -3.34 7.34 1.29
CA PHE A 119 -3.23 8.07 2.55
C PHE A 119 -2.15 7.51 3.48
N LEU A 120 -1.93 6.19 3.49
CA LEU A 120 -0.81 5.57 4.19
C LEU A 120 0.53 6.09 3.66
N LEU A 121 0.73 6.13 2.33
CA LEU A 121 1.95 6.65 1.74
C LEU A 121 2.15 8.15 2.01
N LEU A 122 1.07 8.93 2.04
CA LEU A 122 1.12 10.34 2.46
C LEU A 122 1.52 10.49 3.92
N SER A 123 1.01 9.64 4.81
CA SER A 123 1.41 9.60 6.22
C SER A 123 2.90 9.23 6.37
N ILE A 124 3.35 8.18 5.68
CA ILE A 124 4.76 7.76 5.62
C ILE A 124 5.65 8.91 5.12
N ASN A 125 5.22 9.63 4.08
CA ASN A 125 5.95 10.80 3.59
C ASN A 125 6.16 11.85 4.69
N ARG A 126 5.17 12.07 5.57
CA ARG A 126 5.29 13.02 6.67
C ARG A 126 6.20 12.52 7.78
N ILE A 127 6.09 11.23 8.13
CA ILE A 127 6.98 10.56 9.09
C ILE A 127 8.44 10.69 8.62
N PHE A 128 8.73 10.35 7.36
CA PHE A 128 10.08 10.43 6.80
C PHE A 128 10.58 11.86 6.70
N GLY A 129 9.72 12.80 6.29
CA GLY A 129 10.05 14.23 6.24
C GLY A 129 10.40 14.84 7.60
N ALA A 130 10.04 14.20 8.72
CA ALA A 130 10.40 14.65 10.06
C ALA A 130 11.86 14.34 10.47
N TYR A 131 12.61 13.57 9.66
CA TYR A 131 14.01 13.24 9.95
C TYR A 131 14.93 14.47 9.95
N GLU A 132 14.81 15.33 8.93
CA GLU A 132 15.69 16.50 8.75
C GLU A 132 14.98 17.84 8.99
N SER A 133 13.65 17.81 9.19
CA SER A 133 12.84 19.02 9.26
C SER A 133 12.81 19.67 10.63
N GLN A 134 12.96 21.00 10.66
CA GLN A 134 12.66 21.84 11.83
C GLN A 134 11.13 21.87 12.15
N LYS A 135 10.27 21.52 11.18
CA LYS A 135 8.80 21.49 11.31
C LYS A 135 8.27 20.09 11.69
N ALA A 136 8.94 19.38 12.60
CA ALA A 136 8.55 18.03 13.01
C ALA A 136 7.12 17.94 13.57
N ASN A 137 6.67 18.98 14.28
CA ASN A 137 5.31 19.05 14.84
C ASN A 137 4.22 19.04 13.76
N SER A 138 4.40 19.82 12.68
CA SER A 138 3.46 19.82 11.55
C SER A 138 3.40 18.45 10.88
N ASN A 139 4.55 17.81 10.68
CA ASN A 139 4.61 16.47 10.11
C ASN A 139 3.93 15.43 11.01
N ALA A 140 4.00 15.58 12.34
CA ALA A 140 3.36 14.67 13.27
C ALA A 140 1.83 14.77 13.20
N PHE A 141 1.30 16.00 13.18
CA PHE A 141 -0.13 16.23 12.94
C PHE A 141 -0.57 15.66 11.58
N ASP A 142 0.12 16.02 10.50
CA ASP A 142 -0.23 15.61 9.13
C ASP A 142 -0.21 14.07 8.99
N ALA A 143 0.74 13.39 9.62
CA ALA A 143 0.82 11.93 9.58
C ALA A 143 -0.41 11.25 10.21
N GLY A 144 -0.86 11.74 11.37
CA GLY A 144 -2.10 11.27 12.00
C GLY A 144 -3.33 11.64 11.19
N PHE A 145 -3.37 12.86 10.66
CA PHE A 145 -4.47 13.37 9.84
C PHE A 145 -4.69 12.56 8.56
N TYR A 146 -3.62 12.23 7.82
CA TYR A 146 -3.75 11.38 6.64
C TYR A 146 -4.23 9.97 6.99
N LEU A 147 -3.77 9.36 8.08
CA LEU A 147 -4.30 8.05 8.51
C LEU A 147 -5.78 8.14 8.87
N GLY A 148 -6.20 9.19 9.58
CA GLY A 148 -7.61 9.43 9.91
C GLY A 148 -8.47 9.55 8.65
N LEU A 149 -8.05 10.39 7.70
CA LEU A 149 -8.74 10.52 6.41
C LEU A 149 -8.81 9.20 5.65
N GLY A 150 -7.69 8.48 5.54
CA GLY A 150 -7.65 7.20 4.85
C GLY A 150 -8.51 6.13 5.52
N SER A 151 -8.64 6.16 6.85
CA SER A 151 -9.51 5.24 7.58
C SER A 151 -11.01 5.45 7.33
N LEU A 152 -11.42 6.63 6.87
CA LEU A 152 -12.78 6.90 6.42
C LEU A 152 -13.08 6.39 5.00
N PHE A 153 -12.05 5.96 4.26
CA PHE A 153 -12.20 5.15 3.05
C PHE A 153 -12.10 3.67 3.37
N TYR A 154 -11.06 3.28 4.11
CA TYR A 154 -10.74 1.90 4.45
C TYR A 154 -10.46 1.77 5.94
N PHE A 155 -11.45 1.31 6.71
CA PHE A 155 -11.42 1.31 8.18
C PHE A 155 -10.18 0.65 8.79
N ASN A 156 -9.76 -0.49 8.25
CA ASN A 156 -8.59 -1.23 8.75
C ASN A 156 -7.29 -0.40 8.75
N LEU A 157 -7.25 0.74 8.04
CA LEU A 157 -6.13 1.66 8.08
C LEU A 157 -5.91 2.27 9.48
N ILE A 158 -6.96 2.37 10.31
CA ILE A 158 -6.86 2.91 11.67
C ILE A 158 -5.86 2.12 12.54
N PHE A 159 -5.72 0.81 12.30
CA PHE A 159 -4.80 -0.06 13.02
C PHE A 159 -3.33 0.21 12.71
N TYR A 160 -3.01 1.00 11.68
CA TYR A 160 -1.65 1.44 11.38
C TYR A 160 -1.23 2.68 12.20
N PHE A 161 -2.12 3.26 13.01
CA PHE A 161 -1.78 4.43 13.84
C PHE A 161 -0.56 4.25 14.75
N PRO A 162 -0.32 3.09 15.41
CA PRO A 162 0.87 2.88 16.23
C PRO A 162 2.19 3.07 15.44
N ILE A 163 2.19 2.83 14.13
CA ILE A 163 3.36 3.06 13.26
C ILE A 163 3.71 4.54 13.18
N VAL A 164 2.75 5.46 13.35
CA VAL A 164 3.07 6.90 13.42
C VAL A 164 3.94 7.17 14.64
N TRP A 165 3.52 6.74 15.82
CA TRP A 165 4.29 6.93 17.05
C TRP A 165 5.65 6.25 17.00
N ILE A 166 5.69 4.96 16.63
CA ILE A 166 6.94 4.22 16.52
C ILE A 166 7.83 4.86 15.44
N GLY A 167 7.26 5.31 14.33
CA GLY A 167 7.97 6.00 13.26
C GLY A 167 8.66 7.27 13.75
N PHE A 168 7.98 8.10 14.53
CA PHE A 168 8.56 9.30 15.13
C PHE A 168 9.65 8.96 16.16
N ILE A 169 9.48 7.91 16.97
CA ILE A 169 10.53 7.42 17.89
C ILE A 169 11.77 6.97 17.11
N LEU A 170 11.59 6.24 16.02
CA LEU A 170 12.69 5.73 15.22
C LEU A 170 13.43 6.86 14.50
N ILE A 171 12.70 7.83 13.96
CA ILE A 171 13.26 8.88 13.10
C ILE A 171 13.90 10.01 13.91
N ARG A 172 13.20 10.52 14.92
CA ARG A 172 13.66 11.66 15.73
C ARG A 172 14.75 11.23 16.69
N LYS A 173 15.82 12.03 16.79
CA LYS A 173 16.87 11.82 17.79
C LYS A 173 16.32 12.04 19.21
N ASN A 174 15.57 13.14 19.39
CA ASN A 174 14.93 13.50 20.65
C ASN A 174 13.42 13.72 20.40
N PRO A 175 12.58 12.69 20.59
CA PRO A 175 11.14 12.82 20.41
C PRO A 175 10.53 13.64 21.55
N GLU A 176 9.94 14.79 21.21
CA GLU A 176 9.13 15.63 22.11
C GLU A 176 7.72 15.06 22.29
N TRP A 177 7.08 15.36 23.43
CA TRP A 177 5.70 14.95 23.72
C TRP A 177 4.69 15.36 22.63
N ARG A 178 4.93 16.51 21.97
CA ARG A 178 4.09 17.01 20.86
C ARG A 178 4.08 16.08 19.65
N ASN A 179 5.16 15.32 19.42
CA ASN A 179 5.21 14.33 18.34
C ASN A 179 4.27 13.13 18.59
N PHE A 180 3.69 13.00 19.79
CA PHE A 180 2.73 11.96 20.14
C PHE A 180 1.31 12.50 20.27
N ALA A 181 1.16 13.70 20.85
CA ALA A 181 -0.14 14.36 20.98
C ALA A 181 -0.70 14.86 19.63
N LEU A 182 0.15 15.43 18.77
CA LEU A 182 -0.31 15.98 17.49
C LEU A 182 -0.85 14.92 16.52
N PRO A 183 -0.24 13.72 16.37
CA PRO A 183 -0.85 12.65 15.60
C PRO A 183 -2.22 12.20 16.12
N LEU A 184 -2.43 12.19 17.45
CA LEU A 184 -3.74 11.85 18.04
C LEU A 184 -4.80 12.88 17.65
N ILE A 185 -4.46 14.17 17.72
CA ILE A 185 -5.37 15.23 17.26
C ILE A 185 -5.59 15.11 15.76
N GLY A 186 -4.53 14.83 14.99
CA GLY A 186 -4.59 14.62 13.55
C GLY A 186 -5.57 13.52 13.17
N ILE A 187 -5.47 12.33 13.76
CA ILE A 187 -6.37 11.21 13.46
C ILE A 187 -7.80 11.47 13.97
N ALA A 188 -7.96 12.16 15.10
CA ALA A 188 -9.27 12.47 15.67
C ALA A 188 -10.08 13.42 14.79
N ILE A 189 -9.45 14.42 14.14
CA ILE A 189 -10.15 15.44 13.37
C ILE A 189 -11.03 14.84 12.25
N PRO A 190 -10.53 14.01 11.33
CA PRO A 190 -11.37 13.35 10.31
C PRO A 190 -12.55 12.59 10.92
N TRP A 191 -12.31 11.83 11.99
CA TRP A 191 -13.36 11.06 12.67
C TRP A 191 -14.39 11.94 13.37
N LEU A 192 -13.99 13.08 13.93
CA LEU A 192 -14.91 14.07 14.50
C LEU A 192 -15.80 14.69 13.42
N TYR A 193 -15.25 14.99 12.24
CA TYR A 193 -16.05 15.45 11.10
C TYR A 193 -17.02 14.38 10.61
N ALA A 194 -16.57 13.13 10.51
CA ALA A 194 -17.45 12.01 10.16
C ALA A 194 -18.58 11.88 11.19
N PHE A 195 -18.26 11.85 12.48
CA PHE A 195 -19.25 11.78 13.55
C PHE A 195 -20.25 12.94 13.49
N ALA A 196 -19.76 14.18 13.31
CA ALA A 196 -20.62 15.35 13.17
C ALA A 196 -21.57 15.23 11.98
N TYR A 197 -21.08 14.77 10.82
CA TYR A 197 -21.92 14.51 9.65
C TYR A 197 -23.05 13.52 9.96
N TYR A 198 -22.74 12.35 10.52
CA TYR A 198 -23.75 11.34 10.86
C TYR A 198 -24.69 11.80 11.98
N PHE A 199 -24.24 12.66 12.89
CA PHE A 199 -25.09 13.29 13.91
C PHE A 199 -26.09 14.27 13.27
N PHE A 200 -25.65 15.13 12.35
CA PHE A 200 -26.54 16.10 11.69
C PHE A 200 -27.50 15.48 10.68
N THR A 201 -27.19 14.30 10.13
CA THR A 201 -28.07 13.56 9.22
C THR A 201 -28.95 12.52 9.92
N ASP A 202 -28.98 12.50 11.26
CA ASP A 202 -29.68 11.48 12.07
C ASP A 202 -29.34 10.02 11.66
N SER A 203 -28.12 9.79 11.18
CA SER A 203 -27.67 8.52 10.61
C SER A 203 -26.55 7.86 11.44
N ILE A 204 -26.37 8.24 12.72
CA ILE A 204 -25.35 7.64 13.62
C ILE A 204 -25.37 6.10 13.62
N PRO A 205 -26.54 5.42 13.64
CA PRO A 205 -26.57 3.96 13.58
C PRO A 205 -25.86 3.39 12.35
N GLU A 206 -25.91 4.07 11.19
CA GLU A 206 -25.24 3.63 9.97
C GLU A 206 -23.71 3.60 10.14
N LEU A 207 -23.13 4.60 10.79
CA LEU A 207 -21.70 4.64 11.09
C LEU A 207 -21.30 3.48 12.03
N GLY A 208 -22.10 3.24 13.08
CA GLY A 208 -21.87 2.13 14.00
C GLY A 208 -21.96 0.77 13.30
N HIS A 209 -22.93 0.60 12.39
CA HIS A 209 -23.05 -0.60 11.57
C HIS A 209 -21.87 -0.78 10.62
N ALA A 210 -21.46 0.28 9.90
CA ALA A 210 -20.32 0.22 8.98
C ALA A 210 -19.02 -0.18 9.72
N ILE A 211 -18.76 0.40 10.90
CA ILE A 211 -17.59 0.05 11.73
C ILE A 211 -17.68 -1.39 12.24
N SER A 212 -18.83 -1.79 12.81
CA SER A 212 -18.99 -3.13 13.38
C SER A 212 -18.87 -4.23 12.33
N GLN A 213 -19.44 -4.03 11.14
CA GLN A 213 -19.31 -4.96 10.02
C GLN A 213 -17.87 -5.00 9.48
N SER A 214 -17.22 -3.84 9.37
CA SER A 214 -15.79 -3.75 8.99
C SER A 214 -14.84 -4.37 10.00
N PHE A 215 -15.31 -4.76 11.19
CA PHE A 215 -14.52 -5.48 12.18
C PHE A 215 -14.92 -6.95 12.28
N ALA A 216 -16.22 -7.26 12.33
CA ALA A 216 -16.73 -8.57 12.72
C ALA A 216 -17.10 -9.48 11.53
N THR A 217 -17.31 -8.95 10.33
CA THR A 217 -17.71 -9.76 9.18
C THR A 217 -16.54 -10.61 8.73
N SER A 218 -16.66 -11.93 8.82
CA SER A 218 -15.62 -12.87 8.36
C SER A 218 -15.49 -12.83 6.84
N ASN A 219 -14.27 -12.65 6.35
CA ASN A 219 -13.96 -12.60 4.94
C ASN A 219 -12.91 -13.66 4.54
N ASN A 220 -13.37 -14.86 4.19
CA ASN A 220 -12.51 -16.02 3.95
C ASN A 220 -12.07 -16.16 2.47
N PHE A 221 -11.42 -15.14 1.90
CA PHE A 221 -10.86 -15.24 0.54
C PHE A 221 -9.61 -16.13 0.43
N PHE A 222 -8.87 -16.33 1.52
CA PHE A 222 -7.59 -17.07 1.48
C PHE A 222 -7.74 -18.59 1.30
N SER A 223 -8.83 -19.20 1.77
CA SER A 223 -8.98 -20.66 1.82
C SER A 223 -9.55 -21.28 0.55
N ALA A 224 -10.15 -20.48 -0.34
CA ALA A 224 -10.91 -21.01 -1.47
C ALA A 224 -10.15 -21.06 -2.82
N ASN A 225 -9.00 -20.39 -2.96
CA ASN A 225 -8.32 -20.24 -4.25
C ASN A 225 -6.86 -20.74 -4.22
N ILE A 226 -6.64 -21.95 -4.77
CA ILE A 226 -5.31 -22.57 -4.85
C ILE A 226 -4.30 -21.76 -5.65
N ASN A 227 -4.74 -21.10 -6.74
CA ASN A 227 -3.84 -20.31 -7.59
C ASN A 227 -3.34 -19.07 -6.84
N PHE A 228 -4.25 -18.44 -6.09
CA PHE A 228 -3.89 -17.35 -5.20
C PHE A 228 -2.94 -17.80 -4.08
N GLN A 229 -3.12 -18.99 -3.50
CA GLN A 229 -2.18 -19.55 -2.52
C GLN A 229 -0.79 -19.83 -3.13
N ILE A 230 -0.71 -20.30 -4.37
CA ILE A 230 0.57 -20.46 -5.09
C ILE A 230 1.23 -19.09 -5.30
N TYR A 231 0.46 -18.07 -5.68
CA TYR A 231 0.96 -16.70 -5.85
C TYR A 231 1.50 -16.13 -4.54
N LEU A 232 0.75 -16.32 -3.45
CA LEU A 232 1.18 -15.98 -2.11
C LEU A 232 2.45 -16.71 -1.68
N GLY A 233 2.53 -18.01 -1.95
CA GLY A 233 3.72 -18.82 -1.66
C GLY A 233 4.96 -18.27 -2.35
N LEU A 234 4.82 -17.86 -3.62
CA LEU A 234 5.89 -17.17 -4.35
C LEU A 234 6.26 -15.84 -3.67
N LEU A 235 5.29 -14.98 -3.36
CA LEU A 235 5.57 -13.70 -2.69
C LEU A 235 6.27 -13.88 -1.34
N VAL A 236 5.84 -14.84 -0.52
CA VAL A 236 6.47 -15.18 0.75
C VAL A 236 7.91 -15.65 0.52
N PHE A 237 8.12 -16.57 -0.41
CA PHE A 237 9.47 -17.05 -0.75
C PHE A 237 10.40 -15.92 -1.18
N LEU A 238 9.95 -15.05 -2.08
CA LEU A 238 10.72 -13.88 -2.54
C LEU A 238 10.97 -12.88 -1.40
N THR A 239 10.02 -12.74 -0.46
CA THR A 239 10.15 -11.90 0.74
C THR A 239 11.23 -12.42 1.67
N LEU A 240 11.28 -13.73 1.91
CA LEU A 240 12.31 -14.35 2.74
C LEU A 240 13.70 -14.16 2.12
N LEU A 241 13.83 -14.40 0.80
CA LEU A 241 15.08 -14.17 0.07
C LEU A 241 15.54 -12.70 0.14
N GLY A 242 14.62 -11.76 -0.13
CA GLY A 242 14.91 -10.33 -0.07
C GLY A 242 15.29 -9.87 1.34
N SER A 243 14.64 -10.42 2.38
CA SER A 243 14.89 -10.08 3.78
C SER A 243 16.27 -10.56 4.24
N PHE A 244 16.64 -11.81 3.93
CA PHE A 244 17.95 -12.36 4.27
C PHE A 244 19.09 -11.51 3.69
N PHE A 245 18.92 -11.08 2.44
CA PHE A 245 19.89 -10.21 1.77
C PHE A 245 19.90 -8.77 2.30
N LEU A 246 18.74 -8.22 2.67
CA LEU A 246 18.69 -6.88 3.27
C LEU A 246 19.48 -6.84 4.58
N ILE A 247 19.30 -7.85 5.45
CA ILE A 247 19.95 -7.94 6.76
C ILE A 247 21.47 -7.91 6.62
N SER A 248 22.04 -8.65 5.67
CA SER A 248 23.50 -8.67 5.45
C SER A 248 24.09 -7.34 4.95
N GLN A 249 23.24 -6.41 4.49
CA GLN A 249 23.63 -5.10 3.97
C GLN A 249 23.16 -3.93 4.84
N LEU A 250 22.48 -4.20 5.97
CA LEU A 250 21.93 -3.13 6.80
C LEU A 250 23.03 -2.21 7.30
N ASP A 251 24.17 -2.74 7.75
CA ASP A 251 25.24 -1.95 8.38
C ASP A 251 25.94 -0.99 7.42
N GLU A 252 25.95 -1.30 6.13
CA GLU A 252 26.51 -0.39 5.12
C GLU A 252 25.57 0.80 4.86
N LYS A 253 24.26 0.68 5.10
CA LYS A 253 23.29 1.72 4.74
C LYS A 253 23.39 2.95 5.66
N LYS A 254 23.06 4.11 5.08
CA LYS A 254 22.89 5.37 5.83
C LYS A 254 21.90 5.16 6.98
N VAL A 255 22.13 5.80 8.12
CA VAL A 255 21.29 5.70 9.33
C VAL A 255 19.80 5.97 9.01
N SER A 256 19.51 7.00 8.21
CA SER A 256 18.13 7.32 7.78
C SER A 256 17.49 6.19 6.96
N SER A 257 18.21 5.64 5.99
CA SER A 257 17.75 4.51 5.17
C SER A 257 17.43 3.29 6.04
N ARG A 258 18.26 2.96 7.03
CA ARG A 258 17.99 1.86 7.99
C ARG A 258 16.66 2.08 8.74
N LYS A 259 16.45 3.28 9.27
CA LYS A 259 15.22 3.65 9.99
C LYS A 259 13.98 3.57 9.09
N TYR A 260 14.09 3.97 7.82
CA TYR A 260 12.99 3.84 6.86
C TYR A 260 12.64 2.38 6.56
N PHE A 261 13.63 1.51 6.38
CA PHE A 261 13.40 0.06 6.22
C PHE A 261 12.77 -0.57 7.47
N GLN A 262 13.12 -0.12 8.67
CA GLN A 262 12.46 -0.56 9.91
C GLN A 262 10.96 -0.19 9.93
N ILE A 263 10.60 1.03 9.50
CA ILE A 263 9.20 1.46 9.40
C ILE A 263 8.46 0.64 8.35
N PHE A 264 9.07 0.36 7.19
CA PHE A 264 8.48 -0.53 6.19
C PHE A 264 8.29 -1.96 6.72
N PHE A 265 9.23 -2.48 7.48
CA PHE A 265 9.10 -3.77 8.14
C PHE A 265 7.94 -3.78 9.16
N LEU A 266 7.76 -2.70 9.92
CA LEU A 266 6.62 -2.56 10.82
C LEU A 266 5.29 -2.54 10.06
N ILE A 267 5.20 -1.82 8.93
CA ILE A 267 3.99 -1.84 8.08
C ILE A 267 3.67 -3.27 7.64
N PHE A 268 4.68 -4.03 7.20
CA PHE A 268 4.52 -5.44 6.84
C PHE A 268 4.02 -6.29 8.02
N LEU A 269 4.65 -6.16 9.19
CA LEU A 269 4.26 -6.92 10.40
C LEU A 269 2.84 -6.59 10.86
N PHE A 270 2.46 -5.30 10.86
CA PHE A 270 1.10 -4.88 11.17
C PHE A 270 0.09 -5.40 10.15
N SER A 271 0.44 -5.44 8.86
CA SER A 271 -0.44 -6.03 7.85
C SER A 271 -0.68 -7.52 8.12
N VAL A 272 0.35 -8.27 8.51
CA VAL A 272 0.23 -9.68 8.90
C VAL A 272 -0.58 -9.83 10.18
N ALA A 273 -0.36 -8.96 11.19
CA ALA A 273 -1.13 -8.98 12.42
C ALA A 273 -2.62 -8.71 12.15
N ILE A 274 -2.95 -7.72 11.32
CA ILE A 274 -4.34 -7.41 10.96
C ILE A 274 -4.98 -8.59 10.24
N LEU A 275 -4.27 -9.26 9.32
CA LEU A 275 -4.78 -10.50 8.69
C LEU A 275 -5.12 -11.62 9.68
N ILE A 276 -4.40 -11.70 10.80
CA ILE A 276 -4.61 -12.76 11.80
C ILE A 276 -5.70 -12.38 12.79
N PHE A 277 -5.75 -11.11 13.22
CA PHE A 277 -6.59 -10.66 14.32
C PHE A 277 -7.91 -10.00 13.89
N ILE A 278 -8.02 -9.53 12.64
CA ILE A 278 -9.21 -8.84 12.14
C ILE A 278 -9.95 -9.73 11.13
N PRO A 279 -11.14 -10.27 11.48
CA PRO A 279 -11.90 -11.20 10.64
C PRO A 279 -12.28 -10.69 9.25
N SER A 280 -12.45 -9.37 9.11
CA SER A 280 -12.82 -8.71 7.85
C SER A 280 -11.66 -8.54 6.88
N ALA A 281 -10.43 -8.60 7.39
CA ALA A 281 -9.23 -8.40 6.59
C ALA A 281 -8.93 -9.62 5.73
N SER A 282 -8.77 -9.40 4.42
CA SER A 282 -8.54 -10.46 3.44
C SER A 282 -7.38 -10.13 2.49
N GLN A 283 -7.46 -10.59 1.24
CA GLN A 283 -6.44 -10.39 0.20
C GLN A 283 -6.10 -8.91 -0.07
N GLU A 284 -6.98 -7.96 0.24
CA GLU A 284 -6.76 -6.53 0.03
C GLU A 284 -5.57 -6.00 0.81
N LEU A 285 -5.24 -6.58 1.98
CA LEU A 285 -4.06 -6.18 2.74
C LEU A 285 -2.74 -6.44 2.00
N LEU A 286 -2.73 -7.31 0.99
CA LEU A 286 -1.56 -7.49 0.14
C LEU A 286 -1.23 -6.24 -0.67
N VAL A 287 -2.19 -5.35 -0.95
CA VAL A 287 -1.93 -4.04 -1.57
C VAL A 287 -1.11 -3.16 -0.62
N ILE A 288 -1.43 -3.19 0.68
CA ILE A 288 -0.66 -2.46 1.69
C ILE A 288 0.71 -3.11 1.88
N MET A 289 0.80 -4.44 1.94
CA MET A 289 2.08 -5.16 2.02
C MET A 289 2.94 -4.98 0.76
N ALA A 290 2.34 -4.76 -0.41
CA ALA A 290 3.08 -4.50 -1.63
C ALA A 290 3.97 -3.25 -1.50
N ILE A 291 3.61 -2.28 -0.66
CA ILE A 291 4.43 -1.07 -0.40
C ILE A 291 5.81 -1.44 0.15
N PRO A 292 5.95 -2.06 1.34
CA PRO A 292 7.26 -2.45 1.86
C PRO A 292 7.95 -3.52 1.01
N LEU A 293 7.20 -4.49 0.46
CA LEU A 293 7.77 -5.54 -0.39
C LEU A 293 8.42 -4.97 -1.65
N THR A 294 7.82 -3.94 -2.24
CA THR A 294 8.37 -3.26 -3.41
C THR A 294 9.77 -2.70 -3.14
N PHE A 295 9.96 -2.02 -2.00
CA PHE A 295 11.26 -1.46 -1.65
C PHE A 295 12.28 -2.56 -1.30
N LEU A 296 11.82 -3.63 -0.64
CA LEU A 296 12.63 -4.81 -0.32
C LEU A 296 13.14 -5.49 -1.61
N PHE A 297 12.24 -5.83 -2.52
CA PHE A 297 12.55 -6.50 -3.79
C PHE A 297 13.42 -5.62 -4.68
N SER A 298 13.11 -4.33 -4.76
CA SER A 298 13.91 -3.39 -5.55
C SER A 298 15.33 -3.27 -5.01
N ASN A 299 15.50 -3.21 -3.69
CA ASN A 299 16.82 -3.19 -3.06
C ASN A 299 17.60 -4.48 -3.39
N TYR A 300 16.97 -5.64 -3.23
CA TYR A 300 17.55 -6.94 -3.55
C TYR A 300 18.02 -7.01 -5.01
N LEU A 301 17.13 -6.69 -5.95
CA LEU A 301 17.39 -6.74 -7.38
C LEU A 301 18.51 -5.79 -7.84
N ILE A 302 18.67 -4.65 -7.18
CA ILE A 302 19.68 -3.66 -7.54
C ILE A 302 21.08 -4.10 -7.17
N PHE A 303 21.26 -4.58 -5.94
CA PHE A 303 22.57 -4.97 -5.41
C PHE A 303 22.95 -6.43 -5.72
N MET A 304 22.07 -7.18 -6.39
CA MET A 304 22.39 -8.52 -6.86
C MET A 304 23.52 -8.51 -7.89
N ARG A 305 24.62 -9.21 -7.56
CA ARG A 305 25.84 -9.29 -8.39
C ARG A 305 25.60 -10.05 -9.70
N MET A 306 24.89 -11.18 -9.65
CA MET A 306 24.62 -12.00 -10.83
C MET A 306 23.34 -11.56 -11.54
N GLN A 307 23.48 -11.05 -12.77
CA GLN A 307 22.34 -10.61 -13.57
C GLN A 307 21.35 -11.73 -13.90
N PHE A 308 21.83 -12.98 -13.99
CA PHE A 308 20.97 -14.15 -14.27
C PHE A 308 19.86 -14.28 -13.23
N TRP A 309 20.23 -14.38 -11.94
CA TRP A 309 19.28 -14.53 -10.83
C TRP A 309 18.32 -13.34 -10.71
N GLY A 310 18.79 -12.12 -10.99
CA GLY A 310 17.94 -10.94 -10.94
C GLY A 310 16.91 -10.92 -12.06
N ASN A 311 17.29 -11.36 -13.27
CA ASN A 311 16.33 -11.52 -14.36
C ASN A 311 15.37 -12.67 -14.07
N LEU A 312 15.85 -13.80 -13.53
CA LEU A 312 15.01 -14.94 -13.15
C LEU A 312 13.93 -14.54 -12.14
N PHE A 313 14.29 -13.77 -11.12
CA PHE A 313 13.34 -13.22 -10.14
C PHE A 313 12.21 -12.43 -10.83
N VAL A 314 12.57 -11.50 -11.73
CA VAL A 314 11.58 -10.67 -12.43
C VAL A 314 10.75 -11.51 -13.40
N TYR A 315 11.36 -12.47 -14.09
CA TYR A 315 10.65 -13.36 -15.01
C TYR A 315 9.66 -14.28 -14.30
N LEU A 316 10.03 -14.83 -13.15
CA LEU A 316 9.12 -15.63 -12.31
C LEU A 316 7.92 -14.81 -11.88
N LEU A 317 8.16 -13.57 -11.44
CA LEU A 317 7.09 -12.67 -11.00
C LEU A 317 6.17 -12.29 -12.17
N ILE A 318 6.71 -11.93 -13.33
CA ILE A 318 5.91 -11.63 -14.54
C ILE A 318 5.12 -12.86 -15.00
N ALA A 319 5.77 -14.03 -15.08
CA ALA A 319 5.13 -15.27 -15.51
C ALA A 319 3.97 -15.62 -14.59
N MET A 320 4.14 -15.47 -13.27
CA MET A 320 3.08 -15.74 -12.30
C MET A 320 1.93 -14.72 -12.39
N VAL A 321 2.23 -13.44 -12.60
CA VAL A 321 1.20 -12.41 -12.83
C VAL A 321 0.39 -12.73 -14.08
N ILE A 322 1.04 -13.11 -15.18
CA ILE A 322 0.38 -13.52 -16.42
C ILE A 322 -0.46 -14.78 -16.19
N TYR A 323 0.07 -15.78 -15.48
CA TYR A 323 -0.68 -16.99 -15.13
C TYR A 323 -1.95 -16.66 -14.35
N MET A 324 -1.85 -15.80 -13.32
CA MET A 324 -3.01 -15.35 -12.55
C MET A 324 -4.04 -14.60 -13.41
N GLN A 325 -3.61 -13.93 -14.49
CA GLN A 325 -4.56 -13.31 -15.43
C GLN A 325 -5.41 -14.33 -16.17
N PHE A 326 -5.05 -15.61 -16.29
CA PHE A 326 -5.83 -16.58 -17.08
C PHE A 326 -6.64 -17.56 -16.24
N VAL A 327 -6.35 -17.70 -14.95
CA VAL A 327 -6.93 -18.71 -14.06
C VAL A 327 -7.98 -18.14 -13.12
#